data_AF-A0A7X5SCL1-F1
#
_entry.id   AF-A0A7X5SCL1-F1
#
_cell.length_a   1.000
_cell.length_b   1.000
_cell.length_c   1.000
_cell.angle_alpha   90.00
_cell.angle_beta   90.00
_cell.angle_gamma   90.00
#
_symmetry.space_group_name_H-M   'P 1'
#
loop_
_entity.id
_entity.type
_entity.pdbx_description
1 polymer ?
#
loop_
_entity_poly.entity_id
_entity_poly.type
_entity_poly.pdbx_seq_one_letter_code
_entity_poly.pdbx_strand_id
1 'polypeptide(L)'
;YRAVDPLFGTLDDFDRLLDKAHGLGLKVMIDQVLSHTSIAHAWFQESRQDRTNAKADWYVWADPREDGTPPNNWLSLFGGVA
;
A
#
# COMPACT_ATOMS: atom_id res chain seq x y z
N TYR A 1 5.35 1.57 -4.86
CA TYR A 1 6.31 2.09 -3.86
C TYR A 1 7.51 2.84 -4.42
N ARG A 2 8.02 2.53 -5.63
CA ARG A 2 9.29 3.10 -6.14
C ARG A 2 9.12 4.15 -7.24
N ALA A 3 7.94 4.75 -7.31
CA ALA A 3 7.61 5.74 -8.32
C ALA A 3 6.88 6.91 -7.65
N VAL A 4 7.09 8.11 -8.19
CA VAL A 4 6.29 9.28 -7.89
C VAL A 4 5.04 9.22 -8.76
N ASP A 5 3.87 9.51 -8.18
CA ASP A 5 2.64 9.60 -8.95
C ASP A 5 2.73 10.77 -9.95
N PRO A 6 2.32 10.59 -11.23
CA PRO A 6 2.40 11.65 -12.23
C PRO A 6 1.69 12.96 -11.85
N LEU A 7 0.69 12.92 -10.97
CA LEU A 7 0.05 14.12 -10.43
C LEU A 7 1.04 15.02 -9.67
N PHE A 8 2.04 14.42 -9.01
CA PHE A 8 3.04 15.13 -8.21
C PHE A 8 4.35 15.39 -8.96
N GLY A 9 4.54 14.80 -10.14
CA GLY A 9 5.73 14.99 -10.97
C GLY A 9 6.47 13.69 -11.25
N THR A 10 7.79 13.77 -11.37
CA THR A 10 8.67 12.64 -11.72
C THR A 10 9.64 12.30 -10.57
N LEU A 11 10.38 11.20 -10.73
CA LEU A 11 11.46 10.88 -9.78
C LEU A 11 12.61 11.90 -9.87
N ASP A 12 12.92 12.39 -11.08
CA ASP A 12 13.93 13.44 -11.29
C ASP A 12 13.53 14.75 -10.60
N ASP A 13 12.22 15.07 -10.54
CA ASP A 13 11.74 16.22 -9.77
C ASP A 13 11.97 16.04 -8.27
N PHE A 14 11.82 14.82 -7.75
CA PHE A 14 12.12 14.50 -6.36
C PHE A 14 13.62 14.59 -6.07
N ASP A 15 14.48 14.09 -6.97
CA ASP A 15 15.94 14.22 -6.83
C ASP A 15 16.36 15.70 -6.82
N ARG A 16 15.80 16.51 -7.71
CA ARG A 16 16.03 17.98 -7.74
C ARG A 16 15.54 18.67 -6.46
N LEU A 17 14.43 18.24 -5.89
CA LEU A 17 13.94 18.73 -4.59
C LEU A 17 14.94 18.39 -3.49
N LEU A 18 15.43 17.15 -3.46
CA LEU A 18 16.37 16.66 -2.46
C LEU A 18 17.69 17.43 -2.50
N ASP A 19 18.27 17.59 -3.68
CA ASP A 19 19.52 18.34 -3.88
C ASP A 19 19.40 19.79 -3.40
N LYS A 20 18.30 20.46 -3.76
CA LYS A 20 18.06 21.84 -3.32
C LYS A 20 17.90 21.93 -1.80
N ALA A 21 17.14 21.02 -1.20
CA ALA A 21 16.94 21.01 0.25
C ALA A 21 18.26 20.78 1.00
N HIS A 22 19.07 19.83 0.54
CA HIS A 22 20.38 19.54 1.12
C HIS A 22 21.37 20.70 0.93
N GLY A 23 21.38 21.36 -0.22
CA GLY A 23 22.18 22.56 -0.45
C GLY A 23 21.84 23.72 0.50
N LEU A 24 20.62 23.72 1.06
CA LEU A 24 20.16 24.67 2.09
C LEU A 24 20.38 24.16 3.52
N GLY A 25 21.04 23.00 3.71
CA GLY A 25 21.28 22.41 5.03
C GLY A 25 20.05 21.75 5.66
N LEU A 26 18.95 21.62 4.92
CA LEU A 26 17.74 20.94 5.38
C LEU A 26 17.88 19.42 5.26
N LYS A 27 17.09 18.69 6.04
CA LYS A 27 16.95 17.23 5.92
C LYS A 27 15.57 16.92 5.39
N VAL A 28 15.47 15.93 4.51
CA VAL A 28 14.19 15.47 3.95
C VAL A 28 13.89 14.08 4.48
N MET A 29 12.72 13.92 5.08
CA MET A 29 12.15 12.64 5.46
C MET A 29 10.86 12.45 4.67
N ILE A 30 10.56 11.21 4.29
CA ILE A 30 9.35 10.86 3.54
C ILE A 30 8.53 9.84 4.31
N ASP A 31 7.23 9.81 4.01
CA ASP A 31 6.33 8.79 4.54
C ASP A 31 6.63 7.43 3.89
N GLN A 32 6.44 6.36 4.66
CA GLN A 32 6.55 4.97 4.21
C GLN A 32 5.37 4.17 4.80
N VAL A 33 4.39 3.90 3.94
CA VAL A 33 3.19 3.15 4.32
C VAL A 33 3.41 1.65 4.07
N LEU A 34 3.92 0.96 5.09
CA LEU A 34 4.30 -0.46 5.01
C LEU A 34 3.19 -1.40 5.48
N SER A 35 2.21 -0.89 6.23
CA SER A 35 1.16 -1.73 6.83
C SER A 35 0.13 -2.25 5.82
N HIS A 36 -0.08 -1.55 4.70
CA HIS A 36 -1.08 -1.91 3.69
C HIS A 36 -0.72 -1.29 2.33
N THR A 37 -1.31 -1.82 1.26
CA THR A 37 -1.15 -1.31 -0.11
C THR A 37 -2.51 -0.94 -0.71
N SER A 38 -2.53 -0.09 -1.74
CA SER A 38 -3.73 0.09 -2.58
C SER A 38 -4.16 -1.23 -3.22
N ILE A 39 -5.46 -1.41 -3.44
CA ILE A 39 -6.00 -2.54 -4.23
C ILE A 39 -5.48 -2.52 -5.68
N ALA A 40 -5.01 -1.38 -6.19
CA ALA A 40 -4.40 -1.28 -7.51
C ALA A 40 -2.93 -1.74 -7.54
N HIS A 41 -2.31 -2.02 -6.38
CA HIS A 41 -0.92 -2.46 -6.33
C HIS A 41 -0.76 -3.84 -7.00
N ALA A 42 0.31 -4.02 -7.78
CA ALA A 42 0.57 -5.25 -8.53
C ALA A 42 0.54 -6.50 -7.63
N TRP A 43 1.04 -6.39 -6.41
CA TRP A 43 1.01 -7.50 -5.45
C TRP A 43 -0.41 -7.91 -5.06
N PHE A 44 -1.32 -6.97 -4.81
CA PHE A 44 -2.70 -7.30 -4.49
C PHE A 44 -3.42 -7.88 -5.71
N GLN A 45 -3.18 -7.30 -6.88
CA GLN A 45 -3.72 -7.79 -8.15
C GLN A 45 -3.32 -9.23 -8.43
N GLU A 46 -2.09 -9.62 -8.11
CA GLU A 46 -1.62 -11.02 -8.21
C GLU A 46 -2.18 -11.89 -7.08
N SER A 47 -2.05 -11.44 -5.83
CA SER A 47 -2.47 -12.17 -4.63
C SER A 47 -3.92 -12.63 -4.70
N ARG A 48 -4.81 -11.75 -5.18
CA ARG A 48 -6.25 -12.01 -5.26
C ARG A 48 -6.70 -12.95 -6.38
N GLN A 49 -5.79 -13.41 -7.27
CA GLN A 49 -6.18 -14.22 -8.42
C GLN A 49 -6.64 -15.63 -8.01
N ASP A 50 -5.93 -16.24 -7.07
CA ASP A 50 -6.22 -17.60 -6.58
C ASP A 50 -5.53 -17.84 -5.22
N ARG A 51 -5.70 -19.03 -4.66
CA ARG A 51 -5.13 -19.41 -3.35
C ARG A 51 -3.72 -20.00 -3.42
N THR A 52 -3.09 -20.04 -4.59
CA THR A 52 -1.84 -20.80 -4.84
C THR A 52 -0.73 -20.01 -5.52
N ASN A 53 -1.02 -18.81 -6.04
CA ASN A 53 -0.03 -17.96 -6.68
C ASN A 53 1.07 -17.54 -5.70
N ALA A 54 2.19 -17.06 -6.25
CA ALA A 54 3.38 -16.72 -5.47
C ALA A 54 3.15 -15.63 -4.40
N LYS A 55 2.02 -14.91 -4.45
CA LYS A 55 1.66 -13.85 -3.51
C LYS A 55 0.33 -14.12 -2.79
N ALA A 56 -0.19 -15.34 -2.83
CA ALA A 56 -1.47 -15.69 -2.21
C ALA A 56 -1.48 -15.39 -0.71
N ASP A 57 -0.33 -15.49 -0.02
CA ASP A 57 -0.21 -15.26 1.43
C ASP A 57 0.46 -13.91 1.79
N TRP A 58 0.50 -12.95 0.86
CA TRP A 58 1.08 -11.62 1.12
C TRP A 58 0.09 -10.64 1.74
N TYR A 59 -1.21 -10.98 1.74
CA TYR A 59 -2.30 -10.19 2.32
C TYR A 59 -3.10 -11.06 3.28
N VAL A 60 -3.87 -10.42 4.17
CA VAL A 60 -4.66 -11.11 5.19
C VAL A 60 -5.95 -11.64 4.56
N TRP A 61 -5.92 -12.88 4.07
CA TRP A 61 -7.09 -13.58 3.56
C TRP A 61 -7.66 -14.53 4.62
N ALA A 62 -8.98 -14.64 4.67
CA ALA A 62 -9.68 -15.57 5.55
C ALA A 62 -10.96 -16.07 4.87
N ASP A 63 -11.35 -17.30 5.17
CA ASP A 63 -12.65 -17.82 4.78
C ASP A 63 -13.76 -17.10 5.57
N PRO A 64 -14.97 -16.95 5.00
CA PRO A 64 -16.12 -16.48 5.76
C PRO A 64 -16.51 -17.48 6.84
N ARG A 65 -17.32 -17.05 7.79
CA ARG A 65 -17.98 -17.97 8.74
C ARG A 65 -18.97 -18.88 8.00
N GLU A 66 -19.41 -19.95 8.66
CA GLU A 66 -20.36 -20.93 8.07
C GLU A 66 -21.66 -20.29 7.55
N ASP A 67 -22.08 -19.16 8.14
CA ASP A 67 -23.26 -18.38 7.75
C ASP A 67 -22.98 -17.33 6.66
N GLY A 68 -21.76 -17.28 6.12
CA GLY A 68 -21.33 -16.33 5.10
C GLY A 68 -20.93 -14.94 5.64
N THR A 69 -20.97 -14.72 6.96
CA THR A 69 -20.58 -13.44 7.57
C THR A 69 -19.05 -13.27 7.66
N PRO A 70 -18.54 -12.04 7.89
CA PRO A 70 -17.11 -11.78 8.09
C PRO A 70 -16.47 -12.68 9.16
N PRO A 71 -15.16 -12.96 9.06
CA PRO A 71 -14.47 -13.95 9.91
C PRO A 71 -14.45 -13.57 11.40
N ASN A 72 -14.54 -12.28 11.72
CA ASN A 72 -14.59 -11.78 13.09
C ASN A 72 -15.36 -10.44 13.14
N ASN A 73 -15.28 -9.74 14.27
CA ASN A 73 -15.97 -8.46 14.52
C ASN A 73 -15.05 -7.24 14.35
N TRP A 74 -13.91 -7.36 13.67
CA TRP A 74 -13.03 -6.23 13.42
C TRP A 74 -13.72 -5.20 12.52
N LEU A 75 -13.53 -3.94 12.86
CA LEU A 75 -14.13 -2.81 12.15
C LEU A 75 -13.03 -2.01 11.46
N SER A 76 -13.34 -1.52 10.27
CA SER A 76 -12.53 -0.50 9.62
C SER A 76 -12.63 0.81 10.39
N LEU A 77 -11.50 1.48 10.63
CA LEU A 77 -11.49 2.83 11.21
C LEU A 77 -12.24 3.83 10.32
N PHE A 78 -12.35 3.57 9.01
CA PHE A 78 -13.08 4.40 8.06
C PHE A 78 -14.55 4.00 7.89
N GLY A 79 -15.06 3.10 8.73
CA GLY A 79 -16.45 2.67 8.77
C GLY A 79 -16.72 1.36 8.02
N GLY A 80 -17.61 0.54 8.58
CA GLY A 80 -17.95 -0.78 8.06
C GLY A 80 -17.11 -1.92 8.66
N VAL A 81 -17.47 -3.15 8.28
CA VAL A 81 -16.71 -4.36 8.64
C VAL A 81 -15.40 -4.41 7.86
N ALA A 82 -14.33 -4.89 8.51
CA ALA A 82 -13.02 -5.10 7.90
C ALA A 82 -12.93 -6.46 7.18
#